data_AF-I0X5W7-F1
#
_entry.id   AF-I0X5W7-F1
#
_cell.length_a   1.000
_cell.length_b   1.000
_cell.length_c   1.000
_cell.angle_alpha   90.00
_cell.angle_beta   90.00
_cell.angle_gamma   90.00
#
_symmetry.space_group_name_H-M   'P 1'
#
loop_
_entity.id
_entity.type
_entity.pdbx_description
1 polymer ?
#
loop_
_entity_poly.entity_id
_entity_poly.type
_entity_poly.pdbx_seq_one_letter_code
_entity_poly.pdbx_strand_id
1 'polypeptide(L)'
;MNDSVNAAFKILEVVKELHNRGYELIRICPSFATFVWSWRCFVSTKDNFDKKYGIMLEGKKLEKAFCYSSAALYEYFKGYNGKDASIKDLADELLKRYPEFETKGKGQDSEYVIWYDKLFRYAKKGHFPYVMDDYYDCIQKGYIKCLRGRKKIKLPVY
;
A
#
# COMPACT_ATOMS: atom_id res chain seq x y z
N MET A 1 4.18 5.56 -18.61
CA MET A 1 3.32 4.61 -17.88
C MET A 1 1.88 4.86 -18.29
N ASN A 2 1.01 3.85 -18.31
CA ASN A 2 -0.41 4.04 -18.61
C ASN A 2 -1.14 4.58 -17.36
N ASP A 3 -2.36 5.09 -17.53
CA ASP A 3 -3.10 5.77 -16.46
C ASP A 3 -3.34 4.90 -15.22
N SER A 4 -3.60 3.60 -15.41
CA SER A 4 -3.79 2.69 -14.27
C SER A 4 -2.54 2.54 -13.42
N VAL A 5 -1.35 2.54 -14.05
CA VAL A 5 -0.07 2.53 -13.33
C VAL A 5 0.21 3.85 -12.64
N ASN A 6 -0.10 4.98 -13.27
CA ASN A 6 0.08 6.30 -12.65
C ASN A 6 -0.82 6.46 -11.43
N ALA A 7 -2.09 6.09 -11.54
CA ALA A 7 -3.03 6.16 -10.44
C ALA A 7 -2.67 5.19 -9.29
N ALA A 8 -2.22 3.98 -9.62
CA ALA A 8 -1.68 3.04 -8.63
C ALA A 8 -0.41 3.54 -7.96
N PHE A 9 0.45 4.26 -8.67
CA PHE A 9 1.63 4.87 -8.05
C PHE A 9 1.24 6.00 -7.10
N LYS A 10 0.22 6.79 -7.46
CA LYS A 10 -0.27 7.92 -6.66
C LYS A 10 -0.70 7.51 -5.25
N ILE A 11 -1.31 6.33 -5.07
CA ILE A 11 -1.65 5.85 -3.72
C ILE A 11 -0.41 5.52 -2.88
N LEU A 12 0.69 5.08 -3.51
CA LEU A 12 1.96 4.88 -2.81
C LEU A 12 2.58 6.23 -2.43
N GLU A 13 2.44 7.25 -3.27
CA GLU A 13 2.86 8.62 -2.94
C GLU A 13 2.09 9.18 -1.75
N VAL A 14 0.78 8.91 -1.66
CA VAL A 14 -0.06 9.31 -0.52
C VAL A 14 0.43 8.68 0.78
N VAL A 15 0.72 7.37 0.78
CA VAL A 15 1.24 6.72 2.00
C VAL A 15 2.63 7.24 2.36
N LYS A 16 3.50 7.49 1.38
CA LYS A 16 4.81 8.11 1.63
C LYS A 16 4.67 9.51 2.23
N GLU A 17 3.74 10.31 1.74
CA GLU A 17 3.44 11.63 2.30
C GLU A 17 2.95 11.53 3.75
N LEU A 18 2.11 10.54 4.06
CA LEU A 18 1.69 10.28 5.44
C LEU A 18 2.88 9.90 6.34
N HIS A 19 3.81 9.07 5.86
CA HIS A 19 5.05 8.76 6.61
C HIS A 19 5.87 10.02 6.88
N ASN A 20 6.04 10.91 5.88
CA ASN A 20 6.75 12.18 6.07
C ASN A 20 6.08 13.10 7.10
N ARG A 21 4.78 12.93 7.35
CA ARG A 21 3.99 13.67 8.35
C ARG A 21 3.98 13.01 9.73
N GLY A 22 4.74 11.92 9.94
CA GLY A 22 4.81 11.21 11.21
C GLY A 22 3.75 10.13 11.41
N TYR A 23 3.06 9.71 10.34
CA TYR A 23 2.12 8.58 10.38
C TYR A 23 2.81 7.26 10.00
N GLU A 24 3.98 6.97 10.59
CA GLU A 24 4.83 5.83 10.21
C GLU A 24 4.19 4.47 10.57
N LEU A 25 3.12 4.45 11.36
CA LEU A 25 2.36 3.23 11.68
C LEU A 25 1.30 2.88 10.63
N ILE A 26 1.19 3.65 9.55
CA ILE A 26 0.37 3.29 8.38
C ILE A 26 1.13 2.27 7.52
N ARG A 27 0.41 1.23 7.12
CA ARG A 27 0.90 0.05 6.40
C ARG A 27 0.12 -0.20 5.11
N ILE A 28 0.80 -0.82 4.15
CA ILE A 28 0.19 -1.32 2.92
C ILE A 28 0.25 -2.85 2.82
N CYS A 29 -0.83 -3.45 2.33
CA CYS A 29 -0.89 -4.84 1.87
C CYS A 29 -1.22 -4.82 0.37
N PRO A 30 -0.22 -4.81 -0.50
CA PRO A 30 -0.48 -4.85 -1.94
C PRO A 30 -0.88 -6.26 -2.37
N SER A 31 -1.85 -6.35 -3.27
CA SER A 31 -2.44 -7.60 -3.74
C SER A 31 -2.69 -7.56 -5.23
N PHE A 32 -2.85 -8.72 -5.86
CA PHE A 32 -3.21 -8.83 -7.26
C PHE A 32 -4.49 -9.63 -7.39
N ALA A 33 -5.50 -9.05 -8.04
CA ALA A 33 -6.74 -9.75 -8.32
C ALA A 33 -6.66 -10.39 -9.70
N THR A 34 -6.44 -11.71 -9.71
CA THR A 34 -6.21 -12.53 -10.92
C THR A 34 -7.36 -12.46 -11.92
N PHE A 35 -8.62 -12.47 -11.46
CA PHE A 35 -9.79 -12.41 -12.35
C PHE A 35 -9.96 -11.07 -13.08
N VAL A 36 -9.66 -9.96 -12.40
CA VAL A 36 -9.88 -8.61 -12.94
C VAL A 36 -8.58 -7.97 -13.46
N TRP A 37 -7.48 -8.73 -13.42
CA TRP A 37 -6.12 -8.32 -13.79
C TRP A 37 -5.71 -6.95 -13.23
N SER A 38 -6.14 -6.67 -11.99
CA SER A 38 -5.91 -5.39 -11.33
C SER A 38 -5.00 -5.55 -10.12
N TRP A 39 -4.01 -4.66 -10.04
CA TRP A 39 -3.29 -4.43 -8.80
C TRP A 39 -4.21 -3.74 -7.79
N ARG A 40 -4.15 -4.18 -6.54
CA ARG A 40 -4.89 -3.63 -5.41
C ARG A 40 -3.93 -3.27 -4.29
N CYS A 41 -4.32 -2.31 -3.48
CA CYS A 41 -3.59 -1.92 -2.30
C CYS A 41 -4.54 -1.70 -1.14
N PHE A 42 -4.37 -2.48 -0.09
CA PHE A 42 -5.03 -2.22 1.18
C PHE A 42 -4.13 -1.33 2.02
N VAL A 43 -4.69 -0.25 2.56
CA VAL A 43 -4.01 0.65 3.49
C VAL A 43 -4.72 0.56 4.82
N SER A 44 -3.98 0.35 5.90
CA SER A 44 -4.53 0.36 7.26
C SER A 44 -3.41 0.65 8.28
N THR A 45 -3.74 0.63 9.55
CA THR A 45 -2.81 0.85 10.66
C THR A 45 -2.11 -0.44 11.08
N LYS A 46 -0.90 -0.34 11.65
CA LYS A 46 -0.02 -1.46 12.03
C LYS A 46 -0.70 -2.53 12.88
N ASP A 47 -1.66 -2.16 13.74
CA ASP A 47 -2.44 -3.07 14.59
C ASP A 47 -3.32 -4.06 13.81
N ASN A 48 -3.60 -3.78 12.53
CA ASN A 48 -4.38 -4.67 11.67
C ASN A 48 -3.51 -5.61 10.81
N PHE A 49 -2.19 -5.54 10.94
CA PHE A 49 -1.23 -6.33 10.17
C PHE A 49 -0.59 -7.42 11.02
N ASP A 50 -0.12 -8.46 10.35
CA ASP A 50 0.60 -9.56 10.98
C ASP A 50 1.82 -9.06 11.77
N LYS A 51 2.04 -9.63 12.96
CA LYS A 51 3.13 -9.19 13.85
C LYS A 51 4.52 -9.59 13.36
N LYS A 52 4.63 -10.52 12.39
CA LYS A 52 5.91 -11.09 11.97
C LYS A 52 6.62 -10.19 10.96
N TYR A 53 5.88 -9.73 9.95
CA TYR A 53 6.40 -8.96 8.84
C TYR A 53 5.59 -7.69 8.56
N GLY A 54 4.45 -7.48 9.22
CA GLY A 54 3.68 -6.23 9.10
C GLY A 54 3.26 -5.90 7.66
N ILE A 55 3.02 -6.92 6.83
CA ILE A 55 2.70 -6.79 5.40
C ILE A 55 1.38 -7.46 5.03
N MET A 56 1.00 -8.51 5.75
CA MET A 56 -0.26 -9.19 5.58
C MET A 56 -1.31 -8.56 6.48
N LEU A 57 -2.40 -8.08 5.88
CA LEU A 57 -3.56 -7.67 6.64
C LEU A 57 -4.24 -8.90 7.25
N GLU A 58 -4.55 -8.87 8.54
CA GLU A 58 -5.27 -9.97 9.19
C GLU A 58 -6.70 -10.08 8.65
N GLY A 59 -7.15 -11.29 8.28
CA GLY A 59 -8.34 -11.49 7.44
C GLY A 59 -9.63 -10.86 7.94
N LYS A 60 -9.84 -10.74 9.26
CA LYS A 60 -11.02 -10.08 9.85
C LYS A 60 -10.96 -8.54 9.83
N LYS A 61 -9.86 -7.94 9.36
CA LYS A 61 -9.61 -6.49 9.39
C LYS A 61 -9.72 -5.80 8.03
N LEU A 62 -10.08 -6.55 6.97
CA LEU A 62 -10.27 -6.01 5.61
C LEU A 62 -11.28 -4.86 5.56
N GLU A 63 -12.34 -4.94 6.37
CA GLU A 63 -13.37 -3.91 6.49
C GLU A 63 -12.87 -2.58 7.10
N LYS A 64 -11.76 -2.62 7.84
CA LYS A 64 -11.11 -1.44 8.42
C LYS A 64 -10.01 -0.84 7.54
N ALA A 65 -9.75 -1.47 6.40
CA ALA A 65 -8.74 -1.01 5.46
C ALA A 65 -9.38 -0.15 4.36
N PHE A 66 -8.66 0.89 3.95
CA PHE A 66 -8.92 1.50 2.66
C PHE A 66 -8.42 0.54 1.57
N CYS A 67 -9.25 0.24 0.58
CA CYS A 67 -8.88 -0.61 -0.56
C CYS A 67 -8.90 0.23 -1.85
N TYR A 68 -7.75 0.30 -2.51
CA TYR A 68 -7.60 0.84 -3.86
C TYR A 68 -7.49 -0.30 -4.87
N SER A 69 -8.06 -0.12 -6.06
CA SER A 69 -7.88 -0.99 -7.22
C SER A 69 -7.46 -0.16 -8.42
N SER A 70 -6.40 -0.58 -9.11
CA SER A 70 -5.94 0.05 -10.37
C SER A 70 -6.98 0.06 -11.49
N ALA A 71 -8.02 -0.78 -11.41
CA ALA A 71 -9.16 -0.74 -12.32
C ALA A 71 -10.03 0.52 -12.13
N ALA A 72 -9.98 1.16 -10.96
CA ALA A 72 -10.70 2.40 -10.67
C ALA A 72 -9.98 3.64 -11.22
N LEU A 73 -8.79 3.50 -11.82
CA LEU A 73 -7.97 4.61 -12.28
C LEU A 73 -7.80 5.65 -11.17
N TYR A 74 -8.19 6.91 -11.43
CA TYR A 74 -8.08 8.02 -10.49
C TYR A 74 -9.29 8.18 -9.56
N GLU A 75 -10.23 7.23 -9.55
CA GLU A 75 -11.30 7.20 -8.56
C GLU A 75 -10.79 6.57 -7.25
N TYR A 76 -10.56 7.42 -6.26
CA TYR A 76 -10.14 7.02 -4.91
C TYR A 76 -11.33 7.09 -3.95
N PHE A 77 -11.18 6.47 -2.78
CA PHE A 77 -12.09 6.61 -1.64
C PHE A 77 -13.60 6.38 -1.93
N LYS A 78 -13.93 5.58 -2.96
CA LYS A 78 -15.29 5.34 -3.48
C LYS A 78 -15.95 6.64 -3.96
N GLY A 79 -15.59 7.08 -5.16
CA GLY A 79 -16.19 8.25 -5.83
C GLY A 79 -15.43 9.58 -5.75
N TYR A 80 -14.24 9.64 -5.12
CA TYR A 80 -13.41 10.85 -5.16
C TYR A 80 -12.51 10.83 -6.40
N ASN A 81 -12.73 11.77 -7.34
CA ASN A 81 -11.85 11.90 -8.51
C ASN A 81 -10.56 12.63 -8.11
N GLY A 82 -9.48 11.86 -7.96
CA GLY A 82 -8.17 12.35 -7.59
C GLY A 82 -7.21 12.55 -8.76
N LYS A 83 -7.70 12.71 -10.00
CA LYS A 83 -6.82 12.89 -11.18
C LYS A 83 -5.92 14.11 -11.00
N ASP A 84 -6.52 15.25 -10.70
CA ASP A 84 -5.84 16.55 -10.57
C ASP A 84 -5.54 16.94 -9.12
N ALA A 85 -6.02 16.17 -8.14
CA ALA A 85 -5.74 16.40 -6.73
C ALA A 85 -4.25 16.26 -6.42
N SER A 86 -3.72 17.11 -5.54
CA SER A 86 -2.33 16.96 -5.08
C SER A 86 -2.20 15.74 -4.16
N ILE A 87 -0.97 15.24 -3.96
CA ILE A 87 -0.71 14.16 -2.99
C ILE A 87 -1.12 14.59 -1.58
N LYS A 88 -0.98 15.88 -1.25
CA LYS A 88 -1.35 16.40 0.06
C LYS A 88 -2.86 16.35 0.27
N ASP A 89 -3.64 16.77 -0.74
CA ASP A 89 -5.11 16.73 -0.69
C ASP A 89 -5.62 15.29 -0.56
N LEU A 90 -5.01 14.35 -1.29
CA LEU A 90 -5.36 12.93 -1.19
C LEU A 90 -5.01 12.33 0.17
N ALA A 91 -3.89 12.74 0.77
CA ALA A 91 -3.52 12.33 2.13
C ALA A 91 -4.52 12.87 3.16
N ASP A 92 -4.90 14.14 3.04
CA ASP A 92 -5.89 14.77 3.92
C ASP A 92 -7.27 14.10 3.77
N GLU A 93 -7.70 13.83 2.54
CA GLU A 93 -8.97 13.16 2.29
C GLU A 93 -8.97 11.72 2.81
N LEU A 94 -7.83 11.01 2.74
CA LEU A 94 -7.69 9.69 3.34
C LEU A 94 -7.84 9.75 4.87
N LEU A 95 -7.16 10.67 5.55
CA LEU A 95 -7.27 10.84 7.01
C LEU A 95 -8.70 11.23 7.42
N LYS A 96 -9.33 12.15 6.66
CA LYS A 96 -10.71 12.59 6.89
C LYS A 96 -11.72 11.44 6.80
N ARG A 97 -11.57 10.56 5.81
CA ARG A 97 -12.49 9.42 5.60
C ARG A 97 -12.19 8.23 6.50
N TYR A 98 -10.97 8.13 7.01
CA TYR A 98 -10.53 7.05 7.89
C TYR A 98 -9.94 7.61 9.19
N PRO A 99 -10.76 8.11 10.14
CA PRO A 99 -10.27 8.71 11.39
C PRO A 99 -9.43 7.77 12.27
N GLU A 100 -9.61 6.44 12.13
CA GLU A 100 -8.71 5.46 12.77
C GLU A 100 -7.25 5.65 12.34
N PHE A 101 -6.98 6.11 11.11
CA PHE A 101 -5.62 6.34 10.63
C PHE A 101 -5.00 7.56 11.28
N GLU A 102 -5.80 8.59 11.56
CA GLU A 102 -5.29 9.77 12.26
C GLU A 102 -4.87 9.44 13.69
N THR A 103 -5.67 8.62 14.37
CA THR A 103 -5.47 8.28 15.78
C THR A 103 -4.42 7.20 15.99
N LYS A 104 -4.43 6.13 15.19
CA LYS A 104 -3.55 4.96 15.34
C LYS A 104 -2.37 4.94 14.38
N GLY A 105 -2.42 5.75 13.33
CA GLY A 105 -1.34 5.83 12.34
C GLY A 105 -0.15 6.67 12.79
N LYS A 106 -0.35 7.60 13.74
CA LYS A 106 0.71 8.45 14.29
C LYS A 106 1.70 7.62 15.11
N GLY A 107 2.98 7.87 14.90
CA GLY A 107 4.07 7.22 15.62
C GLY A 107 5.29 7.03 14.73
N GLN A 108 6.34 6.44 15.31
CA GLN A 108 7.59 6.16 14.61
C GLN A 108 7.74 4.66 14.33
N ASP A 109 8.19 4.35 13.14
CA ASP A 109 8.55 3.02 12.66
C ASP A 109 9.51 3.15 11.46
N SER A 110 10.70 3.66 11.75
CA SER A 110 11.69 3.99 10.72
C SER A 110 12.13 2.77 9.93
N GLU A 111 12.10 1.58 10.52
CA GLU A 111 12.39 0.31 9.83
C GLU A 111 11.41 0.05 8.69
N TYR A 112 10.11 0.20 8.95
CA TYR A 112 9.10 0.10 7.91
C TYR A 112 9.22 1.20 6.87
N VAL A 113 9.46 2.45 7.28
CA VAL A 113 9.60 3.57 6.33
C VAL A 113 10.80 3.37 5.41
N ILE A 114 11.95 2.91 5.93
CA ILE A 114 13.13 2.57 5.13
C ILE A 114 12.82 1.42 4.16
N TRP A 115 12.09 0.40 4.62
CA TRP A 115 11.66 -0.69 3.75
C TRP A 115 10.68 -0.20 2.67
N TYR A 116 9.73 0.65 3.05
CA TYR A 116 8.73 1.24 2.17
C TYR A 116 9.40 2.07 1.07
N ASP A 117 10.44 2.83 1.40
CA ASP A 117 11.22 3.59 0.43
C ASP A 117 11.89 2.70 -0.63
N LYS A 118 12.34 1.51 -0.25
CA LYS A 118 12.86 0.54 -1.22
C LYS A 118 11.75 0.09 -2.16
N LEU A 119 10.58 -0.28 -1.60
CA LEU A 119 9.39 -0.68 -2.36
C LEU A 119 8.93 0.43 -3.31
N PHE A 120 8.86 1.67 -2.83
CA PHE A 120 8.48 2.85 -3.59
C PHE A 120 9.39 3.06 -4.81
N ARG A 121 10.71 2.90 -4.64
CA ARG A 121 11.67 2.98 -5.76
C ARG A 121 11.47 1.90 -6.81
N TYR A 122 11.03 0.69 -6.42
CA TYR A 122 10.65 -0.36 -7.37
C TYR A 122 9.36 -0.02 -8.11
N ALA A 123 8.32 0.42 -7.39
CA ALA A 123 7.05 0.82 -7.98
C ALA A 123 7.22 1.99 -8.96
N LYS A 124 8.09 2.97 -8.64
CA LYS A 124 8.46 4.08 -9.54
C LYS A 124 9.06 3.62 -10.87
N LYS A 125 9.60 2.40 -10.94
CA LYS A 125 10.12 1.78 -12.17
C LYS A 125 9.09 0.87 -12.85
N GLY A 126 7.83 0.87 -12.39
CA GLY A 126 6.77 0.01 -12.89
C GLY A 126 6.73 -1.39 -12.26
N HIS A 127 7.55 -1.66 -11.24
CA HIS A 127 7.58 -2.96 -10.54
C HIS A 127 6.69 -2.92 -9.30
N PHE A 128 5.38 -3.12 -9.49
CA PHE A 128 4.42 -3.04 -8.40
C PHE A 128 4.45 -4.29 -7.52
N PRO A 129 4.68 -4.16 -6.20
CA PRO A 129 4.72 -5.30 -5.28
C PRO A 129 3.36 -5.99 -5.22
N TYR A 130 3.33 -7.28 -4.90
CA TYR A 130 2.12 -7.95 -4.44
C TYR A 130 2.48 -9.06 -3.46
N VAL A 131 1.63 -9.24 -2.45
CA VAL A 131 1.85 -10.18 -1.35
C VAL A 131 1.08 -11.47 -1.56
N MET A 132 -0.12 -11.36 -2.12
CA MET A 132 -1.00 -12.48 -2.43
C MET A 132 -0.60 -13.10 -3.78
N ASP A 133 0.25 -14.12 -3.72
CA ASP A 133 0.45 -15.10 -4.78
C ASP A 133 -0.31 -16.37 -4.39
N ASP A 134 -0.88 -17.11 -5.34
CA ASP A 134 -1.83 -18.22 -5.11
C ASP A 134 -1.27 -19.37 -4.22
N TYR A 135 0.00 -19.30 -3.79
CA TYR A 135 0.69 -20.29 -2.98
C TYR A 135 1.41 -19.76 -1.71
N TYR A 136 1.34 -18.47 -1.36
CA TYR A 136 2.00 -17.85 -0.16
C TYR A 136 3.51 -18.13 0.07
N ASP A 137 4.18 -18.81 -0.87
CA ASP A 137 5.55 -19.31 -0.76
C ASP A 137 6.59 -18.18 -0.71
N CYS A 138 6.28 -17.00 -1.27
CA CYS A 138 7.19 -15.86 -1.27
C CYS A 138 7.44 -15.30 0.14
N ILE A 139 6.40 -15.19 0.98
CA ILE A 139 6.51 -14.66 2.35
C ILE A 139 7.34 -15.61 3.23
N GLN A 140 7.11 -16.92 3.09
CA GLN A 140 7.92 -17.93 3.79
C GLN A 140 9.39 -17.85 3.41
N LYS A 141 9.67 -17.49 2.16
CA LYS A 141 11.04 -17.27 1.63
C LYS A 141 11.61 -15.88 1.91
N GLY A 142 10.92 -15.03 2.67
CA GLY A 142 11.44 -13.75 3.13
C GLY A 142 11.39 -12.62 2.09
N TYR A 143 10.53 -12.70 1.06
CA TYR A 143 10.37 -11.63 0.07
C TYR A 143 8.95 -11.48 -0.48
N ILE A 144 8.64 -10.32 -1.06
CA ILE A 144 7.47 -10.11 -1.93
C ILE A 144 7.90 -10.00 -3.39
N LYS A 145 7.02 -10.42 -4.31
CA LYS A 145 7.24 -10.34 -5.76
C LYS A 145 6.73 -9.01 -6.30
N CYS A 146 7.18 -8.65 -7.50
CA CYS A 146 6.64 -7.52 -8.24
C CYS A 146 5.94 -8.00 -9.53
N LEU A 147 4.89 -7.31 -9.94
CA LEU A 147 4.27 -7.48 -11.26
C LEU A 147 5.29 -7.22 -12.37
N ARG A 148 5.17 -7.99 -13.46
CA ARG A 148 5.97 -7.87 -14.69
C ARG A 148 7.50 -8.01 -14.52
N GLY A 149 7.99 -8.64 -13.45
CA GLY A 149 9.43 -8.91 -13.32
C GLY A 149 9.78 -9.96 -12.26
N ARG A 150 10.96 -10.58 -12.39
CA ARG A 150 11.54 -11.49 -11.37
C ARG A 150 12.10 -10.76 -10.14
N LYS A 151 11.79 -9.47 -9.98
CA LYS A 151 12.30 -8.66 -8.87
C LYS A 151 11.62 -9.10 -7.57
N LYS A 152 12.43 -9.22 -6.53
CA LYS A 152 12.03 -9.62 -5.19
C LYS A 152 12.42 -8.52 -4.23
N ILE A 153 11.49 -8.08 -3.40
CA ILE A 153 11.74 -7.12 -2.34
C ILE A 153 11.79 -7.92 -1.04
N LYS A 154 12.93 -7.92 -0.33
CA LYS A 154 13.04 -8.58 0.97
C LYS A 154 11.99 -8.02 1.93
N LEU A 155 11.42 -8.85 2.80
CA LEU A 155 10.50 -8.38 3.85
C LEU A 155 11.24 -7.43 4.82
N PRO A 156 10.52 -6.51 5.50
CA PRO A 156 11.07 -5.77 6.62
C PRO A 156 11.49 -6.77 7.70
N VAL A 157 12.60 -6.46 8.35
CA VAL A 157 13.09 -7.19 9.51
C VAL A 157 12.73 -6.30 10.69
N TYR A 158 11.92 -6.82 11.61
CA TYR A 158 11.59 -6.23 12.90
C TYR A 158 12.22 -7.07 14.01
#